data_AF-A0A914JUZ4-F1
#
_entry.id   AF-A0A914JUZ4-F1
#
_cell.length_a   1.000
_cell.length_b   1.000
_cell.length_c   1.000
_cell.angle_alpha   90.00
_cell.angle_beta   90.00
_cell.angle_gamma   90.00
#
_symmetry.space_group_name_H-M   'P 1'
#
loop_
_entity.id
_entity.type
_entity.pdbx_description
1 polymer ?
#
loop_
_entity_poly.entity_id
_entity_poly.type
_entity_poly.pdbx_seq_one_letter_code
_entity_poly.pdbx_strand_id
1 'polypeptide(L)'
;MDGKRELVKTKLKLFLAKKKDPELNSALDGEEQTKLVESLLDGTVCQIVDSLQDLQRLKENELMEERTKKLAELQNSGGNFDEGIRGFDLEILKQMDELVADQQSHLSCAHVALFKQTTDPSTIRIQMEIMEFILSLIPILNKS
;
A
#
# COMPACT_ATOMS: atom_id res chain seq x y z
N MET A 1 -10.26 9.53 24.30
CA MET A 1 -10.35 8.52 23.22
C MET A 1 -11.41 8.86 22.19
N ASP A 2 -12.55 9.46 22.59
CA ASP A 2 -13.63 9.82 21.67
C ASP A 2 -13.25 10.86 20.61
N GLY A 3 -12.39 11.84 20.96
CA GLY A 3 -11.92 12.85 20.01
C GLY A 3 -11.09 12.28 18.84
N LYS A 4 -10.16 11.34 19.12
CA LYS A 4 -9.35 10.67 18.08
C LYS A 4 -10.23 9.83 17.16
N ARG A 5 -11.17 9.07 17.74
CA ARG A 5 -12.16 8.28 17.00
C ARG A 5 -12.98 9.14 16.05
N GLU A 6 -13.52 10.25 16.55
CA GLU A 6 -14.35 11.15 15.73
C GLU A 6 -13.55 11.84 14.62
N LEU A 7 -12.29 12.18 14.91
CA LEU A 7 -11.36 12.71 13.91
C LEU A 7 -11.12 11.70 12.78
N VAL A 8 -10.77 10.45 13.11
CA VAL A 8 -10.55 9.38 12.11
C VAL A 8 -11.81 9.14 11.30
N LYS A 9 -12.99 9.04 11.94
CA LYS A 9 -14.28 8.91 11.24
C LYS A 9 -14.55 10.05 10.27
N THR A 10 -14.33 11.29 10.70
CA THR A 10 -14.52 12.47 9.86
C THR A 10 -13.57 12.45 8.66
N LYS A 11 -12.30 12.09 8.88
CA LYS A 11 -11.31 11.97 7.80
C LYS A 11 -11.66 10.86 6.82
N LEU A 12 -12.14 9.71 7.29
CA LEU A 12 -12.57 8.61 6.45
C LEU A 12 -13.73 9.02 5.53
N LYS A 13 -14.76 9.69 6.08
CA LYS A 13 -15.88 10.20 5.28
C LYS A 13 -15.42 11.18 4.20
N LEU A 14 -14.51 12.10 4.54
CA LEU A 14 -13.95 13.04 3.57
C LEU A 14 -13.11 12.34 2.49
N PHE A 15 -12.37 11.29 2.86
CA PHE A 15 -11.57 10.49 1.93
C PHE A 15 -12.48 9.76 0.91
N LEU A 16 -13.51 9.07 1.39
CA LEU A 16 -14.48 8.35 0.55
C LEU A 16 -15.22 9.30 -0.40
N ALA A 17 -15.66 10.46 0.10
CA ALA A 17 -16.30 11.48 -0.71
C ALA A 17 -15.38 12.06 -1.79
N LYS A 18 -14.06 12.13 -1.53
CA LYS A 18 -13.07 12.63 -2.48
C LYS A 18 -12.78 11.61 -3.60
N LYS A 19 -12.65 10.32 -3.27
CA LYS A 19 -12.30 9.26 -4.24
C LYS A 19 -13.40 9.04 -5.28
N LYS A 20 -14.68 9.14 -4.88
CA LYS A 20 -15.84 8.83 -5.74
C LYS A 20 -15.77 7.44 -6.39
N ASP A 21 -15.05 6.48 -5.78
CA ASP A 21 -14.99 5.09 -6.23
C ASP A 21 -16.21 4.32 -5.66
N PRO A 22 -17.15 3.86 -6.50
CA PRO A 22 -18.32 3.11 -6.05
C PRO A 22 -17.97 1.74 -5.46
N GLU A 23 -16.91 1.07 -5.93
CA GLU A 23 -16.47 -0.23 -5.40
C GLU A 23 -15.88 -0.06 -4.00
N LEU A 24 -15.08 0.98 -3.79
CA LEU A 24 -14.56 1.34 -2.46
C LEU A 24 -15.70 1.67 -1.49
N ASN A 25 -16.66 2.50 -1.92
CA ASN A 25 -17.80 2.89 -1.09
C ASN A 25 -18.72 1.70 -0.75
N SER A 26 -18.83 0.73 -1.66
CA SER A 26 -19.56 -0.51 -1.43
C SER A 26 -18.80 -1.46 -0.49
N ALA A 27 -17.47 -1.51 -0.57
CA ALA A 27 -16.63 -2.34 0.29
C ALA A 27 -16.53 -1.80 1.72
N LEU A 28 -16.53 -0.47 1.90
CA LEU A 28 -16.56 0.19 3.21
C LEU A 28 -17.99 0.55 3.62
N ASP A 29 -18.79 -0.46 3.97
CA ASP A 29 -20.08 -0.23 4.61
C ASP A 29 -19.92 0.28 6.06
N GLY A 30 -21.04 0.55 6.74
CA GLY A 30 -21.00 1.10 8.11
C GLY A 30 -20.30 0.22 9.14
N GLU A 31 -20.32 -1.11 8.94
CA GLU A 31 -19.65 -2.06 9.83
C GLU A 31 -18.14 -2.07 9.56
N GLU A 32 -17.73 -2.18 8.31
CA GLU A 32 -16.32 -2.18 7.91
C GLU A 32 -15.63 -0.85 8.22
N GLN A 33 -16.33 0.28 8.05
CA GLN A 33 -15.83 1.59 8.50
C GLN A 33 -15.57 1.60 10.01
N THR A 34 -16.45 0.99 10.80
CA THR A 34 -16.27 0.94 12.26
C THR A 34 -15.06 0.09 12.61
N LYS A 35 -14.92 -1.11 12.03
CA LYS A 35 -13.75 -1.99 12.24
C LYS A 35 -12.44 -1.29 11.88
N LEU A 36 -12.39 -0.62 10.73
CA LEU A 36 -11.22 0.14 10.29
C LEU A 36 -10.90 1.28 11.25
N VAL A 37 -11.90 2.02 11.73
CA VAL A 37 -11.66 3.10 12.70
C VAL A 37 -11.08 2.55 14.00
N GLU A 38 -11.66 1.47 14.53
CA GLU A 38 -11.19 0.85 15.79
C GLU A 38 -9.75 0.37 15.67
N SER A 39 -9.37 -0.28 14.57
CA SER A 39 -8.00 -0.79 14.36
C SER A 39 -6.94 0.33 14.28
N LEU A 40 -7.35 1.57 13.97
CA LEU A 40 -6.46 2.72 13.86
C LEU A 40 -6.31 3.52 15.17
N LEU A 41 -7.09 3.19 16.22
CA LEU A 41 -7.11 4.01 17.44
C LEU A 41 -5.87 3.82 18.32
N ASP A 42 -5.32 2.61 18.40
CA ASP A 42 -4.16 2.31 19.25
C ASP A 42 -2.84 2.84 18.65
N GLY A 43 -2.82 3.10 17.34
CA GLY A 43 -1.65 3.56 16.60
C GLY A 43 -0.72 2.45 16.09
N THR A 44 -0.93 1.19 16.51
CA THR A 44 -0.13 0.04 16.09
C THR A 44 -0.21 -0.14 14.58
N VAL A 45 -1.42 -0.10 14.01
CA VAL A 45 -1.62 -0.21 12.56
C VAL A 45 -0.95 0.93 11.79
N CYS A 46 -0.96 2.14 12.34
CA CYS A 46 -0.28 3.28 11.72
C CYS A 46 1.23 3.05 11.67
N GLN A 47 1.84 2.54 12.75
CA GLN A 47 3.26 2.21 12.81
C GLN A 47 3.63 1.07 11.84
N ILE A 48 2.78 0.05 11.74
CA ILE A 48 2.97 -1.05 10.78
C ILE A 48 2.96 -0.50 9.35
N VAL A 49 1.97 0.31 8.99
CA VAL A 49 1.86 0.89 7.64
C VAL A 49 3.03 1.83 7.31
N ASP A 50 3.48 2.64 8.28
CA ASP A 50 4.66 3.51 8.12
C ASP A 50 5.92 2.68 7.82
N SER A 51 6.13 1.63 8.62
CA SER A 51 7.27 0.72 8.45
C SER A 51 7.23 -0.03 7.11
N LEU A 52 6.05 -0.47 6.68
CA LEU A 52 5.84 -1.13 5.38
C LEU A 52 6.11 -0.16 4.22
N GLN A 53 5.74 1.12 4.36
CA GLN A 53 6.05 2.14 3.36
C GLN A 53 7.56 2.38 3.24
N ASP A 54 8.28 2.42 4.36
CA ASP A 54 9.73 2.58 4.32
C ASP A 54 10.43 1.37 3.72
N LEU A 55 9.98 0.14 4.04
CA LEU A 55 10.46 -1.08 3.40
C LEU A 55 10.20 -1.07 1.89
N GLN A 56 9.01 -0.64 1.47
CA GLN A 56 8.70 -0.50 0.04
C GLN A 56 9.64 0.50 -0.65
N ARG A 57 9.85 1.68 -0.07
CA ARG A 57 10.77 2.69 -0.64
C ARG A 57 12.19 2.17 -0.78
N LEU A 58 12.70 1.48 0.26
CA LEU A 58 14.02 0.87 0.22
C LEU A 58 14.12 -0.15 -0.92
N LYS A 59 13.09 -0.99 -1.09
CA LYS A 59 13.06 -1.99 -2.14
C LYS A 59 12.95 -1.39 -3.54
N GLU A 60 12.10 -0.38 -3.72
CA GLU A 60 11.96 0.35 -4.98
C GLU A 60 13.28 1.02 -5.39
N ASN A 61 13.99 1.66 -4.45
CA ASN A 61 15.29 2.25 -4.71
C ASN A 61 16.33 1.20 -5.13
N GLU A 62 16.41 0.07 -4.42
CA GLU A 62 17.31 -1.05 -4.78
C GLU A 62 17.03 -1.56 -6.20
N LEU A 63 15.76 -1.82 -6.53
CA LEU A 63 15.34 -2.31 -7.84
C LEU A 63 15.66 -1.32 -8.96
N MET A 64 15.47 -0.01 -8.72
CA MET A 64 15.79 1.05 -9.67
C MET A 64 17.30 1.20 -9.90
N GLU A 65 18.10 1.06 -8.86
CA GLU A 65 19.56 1.03 -8.97
C GLU A 65 20.04 -0.19 -9.77
N GLU A 66 19.49 -1.37 -9.48
CA GLU A 66 19.79 -2.60 -10.22
C GLU A 66 19.39 -2.48 -11.69
N ARG A 67 18.22 -1.90 -11.98
CA ARG A 67 17.75 -1.60 -13.35
C ARG A 67 18.74 -0.74 -14.11
N THR A 68 19.17 0.35 -13.49
CA THR A 68 20.07 1.32 -14.10
C THR A 68 21.41 0.68 -14.43
N LYS A 69 21.93 -0.15 -13.51
CA LYS A 69 23.18 -0.90 -13.71
C LYS A 69 23.06 -1.90 -14.87
N LYS A 70 22.01 -2.72 -14.90
CA LYS A 70 21.81 -3.70 -15.97
C LYS A 70 21.63 -3.07 -17.34
N LEU A 71 20.93 -1.93 -17.41
CA LEU A 71 20.80 -1.17 -18.66
C LEU A 71 22.17 -0.70 -19.18
N ALA A 72 23.04 -0.20 -18.29
CA ALA A 72 24.39 0.21 -18.67
C ALA A 72 25.25 -0.98 -19.14
N GLU A 73 25.14 -2.14 -18.49
CA GLU A 73 25.86 -3.36 -18.89
C GLU A 73 25.39 -3.90 -20.26
N LEU A 74 24.07 -3.87 -20.50
CA LEU A 74 23.49 -4.30 -21.78
C LEU A 74 23.84 -3.35 -22.93
N GLN A 75 23.94 -2.04 -22.67
CA GLN A 75 24.41 -1.06 -23.67
C GLN A 75 25.85 -1.33 -24.12
N ASN A 76 26.72 -1.78 -23.20
CA ASN A 76 28.13 -2.04 -23.50
C ASN A 76 28.39 -3.41 -24.14
N SER A 77 27.47 -4.38 -24.01
CA SER A 77 27.70 -5.77 -24.42
C SER A 77 27.18 -6.12 -25.82
N GLY A 78 26.46 -5.22 -26.51
CA GLY A 78 26.05 -5.39 -27.91
C GLY A 78 25.12 -6.58 -28.20
N GLY A 79 24.57 -7.23 -27.15
CA GLY A 79 23.64 -8.34 -27.24
C GLY A 79 22.20 -7.90 -27.54
N ASN A 80 21.24 -8.84 -27.47
CA ASN A 80 19.81 -8.55 -27.66
C ASN A 80 19.25 -7.73 -26.49
N PHE A 81 19.44 -6.42 -26.57
CA PHE A 81 19.10 -5.42 -25.56
C PHE A 81 17.63 -5.51 -25.10
N ASP A 82 16.71 -5.69 -26.04
CA ASP A 82 15.26 -5.69 -25.78
C ASP A 82 14.80 -6.90 -24.94
N GLU A 83 15.40 -8.06 -25.17
CA GLU A 83 15.06 -9.27 -24.41
C GLU A 83 15.63 -9.23 -22.99
N GLY A 84 16.84 -8.70 -22.83
CA GLY A 84 17.45 -8.48 -21.52
C GLY A 84 16.67 -7.48 -20.66
N ILE A 85 16.22 -6.38 -21.25
CA ILE A 85 15.35 -5.40 -20.56
C ILE A 85 14.05 -6.03 -20.12
N ARG A 86 13.36 -6.73 -21.03
CA ARG A 86 12.09 -7.39 -20.72
C ARG A 86 12.23 -8.40 -19.59
N GLY A 87 13.26 -9.24 -19.63
CA GLY A 87 13.51 -10.22 -18.57
C GLY A 87 13.69 -9.57 -17.21
N PHE A 88 14.41 -8.45 -17.16
CA PHE A 88 14.63 -7.73 -15.91
C PHE A 88 13.41 -6.95 -15.43
N ASP A 89 12.67 -6.30 -16.32
CA ASP A 89 11.43 -5.59 -15.96
C ASP A 89 10.36 -6.58 -15.44
N LEU A 90 10.29 -7.80 -15.99
CA LEU A 90 9.44 -8.88 -15.44
C LEU A 90 9.88 -9.30 -14.03
N GLU A 91 11.17 -9.37 -13.76
CA GLU A 91 11.69 -9.70 -12.43
C GLU A 91 11.38 -8.60 -11.41
N ILE A 92 11.46 -7.32 -11.81
CA ILE A 92 11.01 -6.20 -10.98
C ILE A 92 9.53 -6.36 -10.61
N LEU A 93 8.67 -6.60 -11.60
CA LEU A 93 7.23 -6.77 -11.37
C LEU A 93 6.96 -7.91 -10.39
N LYS A 94 7.64 -9.04 -10.56
CA LYS A 94 7.50 -10.19 -9.66
C LYS A 94 7.90 -9.83 -8.22
N GLN A 95 9.02 -9.13 -8.02
CA GLN A 95 9.44 -8.69 -6.69
C GLN A 95 8.47 -7.65 -6.08
N MET A 96 7.85 -6.81 -6.90
CA MET A 96 6.80 -5.89 -6.44
C MET A 96 5.52 -6.64 -6.04
N ASP A 97 5.12 -7.67 -6.78
CA ASP A 97 3.96 -8.50 -6.44
C ASP A 97 4.20 -9.28 -5.13
N GLU A 98 5.40 -9.81 -4.92
CA GLU A 98 5.81 -10.45 -3.66
C GLU A 98 5.72 -9.46 -2.49
N LEU A 99 6.20 -8.22 -2.69
CA LEU A 99 6.09 -7.17 -1.68
C LEU A 99 4.63 -6.83 -1.34
N VAL A 100 3.75 -6.71 -2.34
CA VAL A 100 2.31 -6.48 -2.12
C VAL A 100 1.70 -7.63 -1.33
N ALA A 101 2.05 -8.87 -1.65
CA ALA A 101 1.55 -10.05 -0.94
C ALA A 101 1.99 -10.08 0.54
N ASP A 102 3.22 -9.65 0.83
CA ASP A 102 3.74 -9.52 2.19
C ASP A 102 3.01 -8.42 2.97
N GLN A 103 2.83 -7.24 2.36
CA GLN A 103 2.06 -6.13 2.95
C GLN A 103 0.62 -6.54 3.27
N GLN A 104 -0.05 -7.23 2.34
CA GLN A 104 -1.39 -7.77 2.55
C GLN A 104 -1.44 -8.74 3.74
N SER A 105 -0.43 -9.60 3.86
CA SER A 105 -0.34 -10.58 4.94
C SER A 105 -0.15 -9.90 6.30
N HIS A 106 0.75 -8.91 6.39
CA HIS A 106 0.98 -8.17 7.63
C HIS A 106 -0.28 -7.41 8.09
N LEU A 107 -0.99 -6.74 7.17
CA LEU A 107 -2.19 -5.98 7.51
C LEU A 107 -3.40 -6.87 7.82
N SER A 108 -3.51 -8.02 7.14
CA SER A 108 -4.48 -9.07 7.48
C SER A 108 -4.23 -9.62 8.90
N CYS A 109 -2.98 -9.93 9.25
CA CYS A 109 -2.60 -10.36 10.61
C CYS A 109 -2.84 -9.29 11.68
N ALA A 110 -2.71 -8.02 11.33
CA ALA A 110 -3.08 -6.89 12.20
C ALA A 110 -4.60 -6.66 12.28
N HIS A 111 -5.41 -7.51 11.64
CA HIS A 111 -6.88 -7.45 11.61
C HIS A 111 -7.40 -6.11 11.05
N VAL A 112 -6.68 -5.52 10.11
CA VAL A 112 -7.15 -4.32 9.40
C VAL A 112 -8.25 -4.74 8.43
N ALA A 113 -9.41 -4.11 8.55
CA ALA A 113 -10.55 -4.36 7.67
C ALA A 113 -10.15 -4.28 6.17
N LEU A 114 -10.76 -5.11 5.34
CA LEU A 114 -10.55 -5.23 3.89
C LEU A 114 -9.19 -5.80 3.44
N PHE A 115 -8.21 -5.96 4.33
CA PHE A 115 -6.94 -6.60 3.99
C PHE A 115 -7.05 -8.12 4.04
N LYS A 116 -6.68 -8.74 2.93
CA LYS A 116 -6.53 -10.17 2.71
C LYS A 116 -5.55 -10.36 1.57
N GLN A 117 -4.84 -11.49 1.56
CA GLN A 117 -4.00 -11.83 0.42
C GLN A 117 -4.90 -12.07 -0.82
N THR A 118 -4.59 -11.39 -1.92
CA THR A 118 -5.38 -11.48 -3.15
C THR A 118 -4.60 -10.97 -4.34
N THR A 119 -4.86 -11.57 -5.51
CA THR A 119 -4.35 -11.13 -6.82
C THR A 119 -5.42 -10.42 -7.66
N ASP A 120 -6.63 -10.24 -7.11
CA ASP A 120 -7.72 -9.54 -7.80
C ASP A 120 -7.39 -8.03 -7.90
N PRO A 121 -7.25 -7.46 -9.11
CA PRO A 121 -6.82 -6.08 -9.27
C PRO A 121 -7.77 -5.06 -8.63
N SER A 122 -9.08 -5.32 -8.61
CA SER A 122 -10.04 -4.43 -7.95
C SER A 122 -9.88 -4.42 -6.45
N THR A 123 -9.72 -5.60 -5.83
CA THR A 123 -9.48 -5.72 -4.40
C THR A 123 -8.13 -5.11 -4.01
N ILE A 124 -7.06 -5.35 -4.79
CA ILE A 124 -5.75 -4.72 -4.58
C ILE A 124 -5.89 -3.20 -4.63
N ARG A 125 -6.56 -2.66 -5.65
CA ARG A 125 -6.78 -1.20 -5.76
C ARG A 125 -7.45 -0.64 -4.51
N ILE A 126 -8.52 -1.27 -4.04
CA ILE A 126 -9.22 -0.87 -2.81
C ILE A 126 -8.27 -0.90 -1.61
N GLN A 127 -7.50 -1.97 -1.43
CA GLN A 127 -6.52 -2.08 -0.35
C GLN A 127 -5.44 -0.98 -0.41
N MET A 128 -4.97 -0.63 -1.60
CA MET A 128 -4.04 0.48 -1.80
C MET A 128 -4.66 1.83 -1.44
N GLU A 129 -5.94 2.06 -1.77
CA GLU A 129 -6.65 3.26 -1.34
C GLU A 129 -6.81 3.35 0.19
N ILE A 130 -7.06 2.22 0.86
CA ILE A 130 -7.06 2.19 2.33
C ILE A 130 -5.66 2.48 2.89
N MET A 131 -4.61 1.93 2.28
CA MET A 131 -3.23 2.20 2.71
C MET A 131 -2.88 3.69 2.57
N GLU A 132 -3.25 4.33 1.45
CA GLU A 132 -3.12 5.78 1.25
C GLU A 132 -3.86 6.58 2.31
N PHE A 133 -5.07 6.14 2.67
CA PHE A 133 -5.84 6.77 3.75
C PHE A 133 -5.09 6.68 5.08
N ILE A 134 -4.62 5.50 5.47
CA ILE A 134 -3.89 5.29 6.75
C ILE A 134 -2.63 6.16 6.78
N LEU A 135 -1.84 6.17 5.71
CA LEU A 135 -0.65 7.03 5.57
C LEU A 135 -0.99 8.52 5.72
N SER A 136 -2.13 8.95 5.18
CA SER A 136 -2.57 10.35 5.31
C SER A 136 -2.94 10.76 6.75
N LEU A 137 -3.23 9.79 7.62
CA LEU A 137 -3.54 10.03 9.03
C LEU A 137 -2.28 10.21 9.89
N ILE A 138 -1.17 9.58 9.53
CA ILE A 138 0.07 9.58 10.35
C ILE A 138 0.51 11.01 10.73
N PRO A 139 0.63 11.97 9.79
CA PRO A 139 1.04 13.34 10.13
C PRO A 139 0.04 14.10 11.00
N ILE A 140 -1.22 13.64 11.05
CA ILE A 140 -2.31 14.26 11.80
C ILE A 140 -2.32 13.70 13.22
N LEU A 141 -2.20 12.38 13.37
CA LEU A 141 -2.21 11.69 14.65
C LEU A 141 -0.94 11.94 15.46
N ASN A 142 0.20 12.19 14.80
CA ASN A 142 1.45 12.55 15.47
C ASN A 142 1.47 14.00 15.99
N LYS A 143 0.47 14.83 15.65
CA LYS A 143 0.36 16.24 16.07
C LYS A 143 -0.63 16.49 17.22
N SER A 144 -1.39 15.46 17.63
CA SER A 144 -2.37 15.54 18.73
C SER A 144 -1.80 15.00 20.03
#